data_AF-A0A656AAZ6-F1
#
_entry.id   AF-A0A656AAZ6-F1
#
_cell.length_a   1.000
_cell.length_b   1.000
_cell.length_c   1.000
_cell.angle_alpha   90.00
_cell.angle_beta   90.00
_cell.angle_gamma   90.00
#
_symmetry.space_group_name_H-M   'P 1'
#
loop_
_entity.id
_entity.type
_entity.pdbx_description
1 polymer ?
#
loop_
_entity_poly.entity_id
_entity_poly.type
_entity_poly.pdbx_seq_one_letter_code
_entity_poly.pdbx_strand_id
1 'polypeptide(L)'
;MPILVNIFLGELNDYQSKLVSDTVADKLGYLKEISHALKSSAASFGADRLCAKAVELDSRAKSGEMMDISLEVEHMLELLKQTHQCYSDLVH
;
A
#
# COMPACT_ATOMS: atom_id res chain seq x y z
N MET A 1 -16.26 11.74 -10.41
CA MET A 1 -15.11 10.84 -10.12
C MET A 1 -15.15 10.17 -8.72
N PRO A 2 -16.31 9.79 -8.11
CA PRO A 2 -16.27 9.10 -6.80
C PRO A 2 -16.06 7.58 -6.88
N ILE A 3 -16.35 6.95 -8.03
CA ILE A 3 -16.30 5.48 -8.19
C ILE A 3 -14.87 4.94 -8.07
N LEU A 4 -13.90 5.60 -8.71
CA LEU A 4 -12.50 5.17 -8.70
C LEU A 4 -11.89 5.23 -7.30
N VAL A 5 -12.21 6.26 -6.51
CA VAL A 5 -11.75 6.37 -5.12
C VAL A 5 -12.35 5.25 -4.26
N ASN A 6 -13.63 4.91 -4.45
CA ASN A 6 -14.26 3.82 -3.72
C ASN A 6 -13.65 2.45 -4.06
N ILE A 7 -13.29 2.21 -5.33
CA ILE A 7 -12.56 1.00 -5.74
C ILE A 7 -11.20 0.97 -5.05
N PHE A 8 -10.46 2.08 -5.12
CA PHE A 8 -9.15 2.20 -4.50
C PHE A 8 -9.20 1.95 -2.98
N LEU A 9 -10.15 2.55 -2.27
CA LEU A 9 -10.37 2.30 -0.83
C LEU A 9 -10.63 0.81 -0.54
N GLY A 10 -11.44 0.15 -1.39
CA GLY A 10 -11.66 -1.29 -1.29
C GLY A 10 -10.38 -2.11 -1.47
N GLU A 11 -9.55 -1.76 -2.45
CA GLU A 11 -8.24 -2.40 -2.66
C GLU A 11 -7.30 -2.20 -1.47
N LEU A 12 -7.22 -0.99 -0.90
CA LEU A 12 -6.41 -0.73 0.30
C LEU A 12 -6.81 -1.63 1.47
N ASN A 13 -8.10 -1.89 1.65
CA ASN A 13 -8.60 -2.73 2.72
C ASN A 13 -8.31 -4.23 2.48
N ASP A 14 -8.40 -4.69 1.22
CA ASP A 14 -8.00 -6.04 0.84
C ASP A 14 -6.50 -6.27 1.08
N TYR A 15 -5.68 -5.26 0.72
CA TYR A 15 -4.24 -5.28 0.95
C TYR A 15 -3.89 -5.35 2.43
N GLN A 16 -4.53 -4.51 3.27
CA GLN A 16 -4.36 -4.57 4.72
C GLN A 16 -4.73 -5.94 5.28
N SER A 17 -5.87 -6.49 4.87
CA SER A 17 -6.36 -7.78 5.35
C SER A 17 -5.38 -8.92 5.02
N LYS A 18 -4.80 -8.92 3.81
CA LYS A 18 -3.78 -9.90 3.41
C LYS A 18 -2.47 -9.72 4.15
N LEU A 19 -2.00 -8.49 4.35
CA LEU A 19 -0.75 -8.19 5.10
C LEU A 19 -0.82 -8.65 6.57
N VAL A 20 -1.99 -8.48 7.20
CA VAL A 20 -2.28 -8.93 8.57
C VAL A 20 -2.42 -10.45 8.65
N SER A 21 -2.86 -11.09 7.56
CA SER A 21 -3.05 -12.54 7.53
C SER A 21 -1.69 -13.27 7.57
N ASP A 22 -1.53 -14.17 8.54
CA ASP A 22 -0.36 -15.07 8.66
C ASP A 22 -0.25 -16.10 7.52
N THR A 23 -1.29 -16.22 6.70
CA THR A 23 -1.32 -17.14 5.55
C THR A 23 -0.51 -16.67 4.34
N VAL A 24 -0.05 -15.41 4.33
CA VAL A 24 0.83 -14.93 3.25
C VAL A 24 2.24 -15.47 3.49
N ALA A 25 2.52 -16.61 2.84
CA ALA A 25 3.83 -17.27 2.91
C ALA A 25 4.98 -16.39 2.37
N ASP A 26 4.68 -15.48 1.44
CA ASP A 26 5.63 -14.53 0.88
C ASP A 26 5.17 -13.08 1.05
N LYS A 27 5.34 -12.54 2.26
CA LYS A 27 4.96 -11.15 2.57
C LYS A 27 5.76 -10.15 1.73
N LEU A 28 7.00 -10.49 1.35
CA LEU A 28 7.86 -9.63 0.55
C LEU A 28 7.36 -9.50 -0.89
N GLY A 29 7.04 -10.61 -1.56
CA GLY A 29 6.45 -10.56 -2.90
C GLY A 29 5.11 -9.83 -2.89
N TYR A 30 4.29 -10.08 -1.86
CA TYR A 30 3.01 -9.38 -1.71
C TYR A 30 3.18 -7.87 -1.53
N LEU A 31 4.11 -7.44 -0.66
CA LEU A 31 4.49 -6.03 -0.47
C LEU A 31 4.90 -5.37 -1.80
N LYS A 32 5.63 -6.11 -2.65
CA LYS A 32 6.08 -5.62 -3.96
C LYS A 32 4.93 -5.47 -4.94
N GLU A 33 4.02 -6.44 -4.97
CA GLU A 33 2.81 -6.38 -5.80
C GLU A 33 1.94 -5.18 -5.43
N ILE A 34 1.62 -5.01 -4.14
CA ILE A 34 0.80 -3.88 -3.70
C ILE A 34 1.55 -2.56 -3.91
N SER A 35 2.87 -2.50 -3.71
CA SER A 35 3.65 -1.28 -3.98
C SER A 35 3.55 -0.88 -5.45
N HIS A 36 3.63 -1.84 -6.37
CA HIS A 36 3.47 -1.55 -7.79
C HIS A 36 2.06 -1.03 -8.14
N ALA A 37 1.02 -1.66 -7.59
CA ALA A 37 -0.37 -1.22 -7.76
C ALA A 37 -0.60 0.17 -7.15
N LEU A 38 -0.18 0.36 -5.90
CA LEU A 38 -0.29 1.61 -5.15
C LEU A 38 0.47 2.74 -5.83
N LYS A 39 1.66 2.51 -6.39
CA LYS A 39 2.39 3.55 -7.14
C LYS A 39 1.54 4.12 -8.27
N SER A 40 0.85 3.27 -9.03
CA SER A 40 0.01 3.71 -10.15
C SER A 40 -1.28 4.36 -9.68
N SER A 41 -1.94 3.76 -8.68
CA SER A 41 -3.19 4.28 -8.13
C SER A 41 -2.95 5.58 -7.36
N ALA A 42 -2.01 5.62 -6.42
CA ALA A 42 -1.64 6.79 -5.63
C ALA A 42 -1.22 7.98 -6.52
N ALA A 43 -0.45 7.74 -7.59
CA ALA A 43 -0.12 8.79 -8.55
C ALA A 43 -1.36 9.36 -9.26
N SER A 44 -2.36 8.51 -9.54
CA SER A 44 -3.62 8.94 -10.15
C SER A 44 -4.53 9.73 -9.19
N PHE A 45 -4.48 9.42 -7.90
CA PHE A 45 -5.32 10.04 -6.86
C PHE A 45 -4.65 11.19 -6.09
N GLY A 46 -3.36 11.45 -6.31
CA GLY A 46 -2.59 12.45 -5.56
C GLY A 46 -2.18 12.01 -4.14
N ALA A 47 -2.11 10.71 -3.88
CA ALA A 47 -1.67 10.17 -2.59
C ALA A 47 -0.13 10.13 -2.52
N ASP A 48 0.50 11.31 -2.57
CA ASP A 48 1.97 11.45 -2.66
C ASP A 48 2.74 10.64 -1.60
N ARG A 49 2.26 10.61 -0.36
CA ARG A 49 2.92 9.86 0.73
C ARG A 49 2.93 8.35 0.47
N LEU A 50 1.80 7.82 0.03
CA LEU A 50 1.65 6.40 -0.28
C LEU A 50 2.48 6.04 -1.53
N CYS A 51 2.45 6.91 -2.55
CA CYS A 51 3.24 6.75 -3.77
C CYS A 51 4.74 6.73 -3.46
N ALA A 52 5.23 7.69 -2.66
CA ALA A 52 6.63 7.79 -2.27
C ALA A 52 7.08 6.52 -1.55
N LYS A 53 6.27 5.98 -0.64
CA LYS A 53 6.61 4.74 0.07
C LYS A 53 6.61 3.52 -0.83
N ALA A 54 5.62 3.39 -1.70
CA ALA A 54 5.57 2.34 -2.69
C ALA A 54 6.79 2.35 -3.64
N VAL A 55 7.25 3.53 -4.04
CA VAL A 55 8.47 3.70 -4.86
C VAL A 55 9.71 3.30 -4.07
N GLU A 56 9.83 3.74 -2.82
CA GLU A 56 10.96 3.39 -1.94
C GLU A 56 11.05 1.87 -1.74
N LEU A 57 9.91 1.22 -1.50
CA LEU A 57 9.83 -0.23 -1.27
C LEU A 57 10.17 -1.03 -2.53
N ASP A 58 9.66 -0.63 -3.70
CA ASP A 58 10.01 -1.25 -4.99
C ASP A 58 11.51 -1.09 -5.32
N SER A 59 12.07 0.08 -5.04
CA SER A 59 13.50 0.34 -5.21
C SER A 59 14.36 -0.52 -4.29
N ARG A 60 14.04 -0.59 -3.00
CA ARG A 60 14.78 -1.40 -2.02
C ARG A 60 14.67 -2.90 -2.32
N ALA A 61 13.48 -3.37 -2.72
CA ALA A 61 13.25 -4.75 -3.15
C ALA A 61 14.04 -5.11 -4.42
N LYS A 62 14.32 -4.15 -5.32
CA LYS A 62 15.18 -4.35 -6.49
C LYS A 62 16.66 -4.33 -6.15
N SER A 63 17.08 -3.49 -5.20
CA SER A 63 18.47 -3.42 -4.73
C SER A 63 18.89 -4.64 -3.92
N GLY A 64 17.94 -5.46 -3.45
CA GLY A 64 18.23 -6.63 -2.61
C GLY A 64 18.76 -6.23 -1.23
N GLU A 65 18.43 -5.01 -0.78
CA GLU A 65 18.83 -4.51 0.53
C GLU A 65 18.13 -5.32 1.62
N MET A 66 18.81 -5.53 2.77
CA MET A 66 18.17 -6.17 3.91
C MET A 66 17.03 -5.28 4.41
N MET A 67 15.80 -5.70 4.15
CA MET A 67 14.60 -5.08 4.66
C MET A 67 14.05 -5.94 5.79
N ASP A 68 13.59 -5.32 6.86
CA ASP A 68 12.85 -6.05 7.89
C ASP A 68 11.40 -6.14 7.46
N ILE A 69 11.00 -7.31 6.94
CA ILE A 69 9.67 -7.49 6.33
C ILE A 69 8.58 -7.15 7.34
N SER A 70 8.77 -7.49 8.62
CA SER A 70 7.78 -7.20 9.66
C SER A 70 7.60 -5.69 9.83
N LEU A 71 8.71 -4.94 9.90
CA LEU A 71 8.68 -3.48 10.00
C LEU A 71 8.07 -2.84 8.74
N GLU A 72 8.43 -3.32 7.55
CA GLU A 72 7.89 -2.81 6.29
C GLU A 72 6.39 -3.05 6.16
N VAL A 73 5.91 -4.23 6.58
CA VAL A 73 4.48 -4.54 6.65
C VAL A 73 3.78 -3.59 7.61
N GLU A 74 4.35 -3.35 8.79
CA GLU A 74 3.75 -2.46 9.79
C GLU A 74 3.66 -1.00 9.29
N HIS A 75 4.74 -0.48 8.69
CA HIS A 75 4.74 0.83 8.04
C HIS A 75 3.73 0.93 6.89
N MET A 76 3.64 -0.11 6.04
CA MET A 76 2.68 -0.13 4.94
C MET A 76 1.24 -0.15 5.45
N LEU A 77 0.95 -0.96 6.49
CA LEU A 77 -0.36 -1.01 7.13
C LEU A 77 -0.77 0.36 7.69
N GLU A 78 0.15 1.06 8.36
CA GLU A 78 -0.12 2.40 8.89
C GLU A 78 -0.46 3.38 7.76
N LEU A 79 0.34 3.39 6.68
CA LEU A 79 0.10 4.27 5.53
C LEU A 79 -1.21 3.96 4.80
N LEU A 80 -1.52 2.67 4.60
CA LEU A 80 -2.78 2.24 4.01
C LEU A 80 -3.96 2.75 4.85
N LYS A 81 -3.88 2.64 6.18
CA LYS A 81 -4.92 3.09 7.10
C LYS A 81 -5.07 4.61 7.12
N GLN A 82 -3.97 5.35 7.17
CA GLN A 82 -3.98 6.83 7.09
C GLN A 82 -4.56 7.32 5.77
N THR A 83 -4.14 6.70 4.66
CA THR A 83 -4.64 7.04 3.32
C THR A 83 -6.13 6.74 3.22
N HIS A 84 -6.55 5.54 3.64
CA HIS A 84 -7.95 5.15 3.63
C HIS A 84 -8.81 6.12 4.43
N GLN A 85 -8.39 6.50 5.64
CA GLN A 85 -9.11 7.47 6.48
C GLN A 85 -9.23 8.83 5.78
N CYS A 86 -8.13 9.34 5.21
CA CYS A 86 -8.09 10.65 4.57
C CYS A 86 -9.03 10.71 3.35
N TYR A 87 -9.00 9.70 2.49
CA TYR A 87 -9.90 9.62 1.33
C TYR A 87 -11.33 9.29 1.72
N SER A 88 -11.56 8.47 2.75
CA SER A 88 -12.92 8.17 3.24
C SER A 88 -13.62 9.43 3.77
N ASP A 89 -12.88 10.35 4.39
CA ASP A 89 -13.42 11.63 4.88
C ASP A 89 -13.73 12.58 3.71
N LEU A 90 -12.90 12.55 2.66
CA LEU A 90 -13.06 13.39 1.46
C LEU A 90 -14.25 12.99 0.56
N VAL A 91 -14.68 11.73 0.65
CA VAL A 91 -15.77 11.16 -0.16
C VAL A 91 -17.10 11.12 0.62
N HIS A 92 -17.09 11.48 1.91
CA HIS A 92 -18.29 11.65 2.74
C HIS A 92 -18.90 13.05 2.57
#